data_AF-A0A4Q5T998-F1
#
_entry.id   AF-A0A4Q5T998-F1
#
_cell.length_a   1.000
_cell.length_b   1.000
_cell.length_c   1.000
_cell.angle_alpha   90.00
_cell.angle_beta   90.00
_cell.angle_gamma   90.00
#
_symmetry.space_group_name_H-M   'P 1'
#
loop_
_entity.id
_entity.type
_entity.pdbx_description
1 polymer ?
#
loop_
_entity_poly.entity_id
_entity_poly.type
_entity_poly.pdbx_seq_one_letter_code
_entity_poly.pdbx_strand_id
1 'polypeptide(L)'
;MSKKEIFISALKSNEGAIYKIAAIYTNTTEDRNDLVQEIIYQLWRSFDSFNQQSALSTWIYRVALNVSITQLNKTKSRFTTVPFEPGLLNLHDSNSGEEERWQLLRKHIDQLNLFEKGIIILYLEDKGYEEIADIVGISVSNVGTRLSRIREKLKQQIKKQL
;
A
#
# COMPACT_ATOMS: atom_id res chain seq x y z
N MET A 1 23.56 9.95 18.67
CA MET A 1 23.39 9.24 17.39
C MET A 1 23.36 10.25 16.27
N SER A 2 24.06 9.96 15.18
CA SER A 2 23.95 10.72 13.93
C SER A 2 22.54 10.59 13.34
N LYS A 3 22.06 11.61 12.62
CA LYS A 3 20.81 11.57 11.83
C LYS A 3 20.70 10.29 11.01
N LYS A 4 21.82 9.86 10.40
CA LYS A 4 21.92 8.63 9.62
C LYS A 4 21.59 7.38 10.42
N GLU A 5 22.05 7.28 11.66
CA GLU A 5 21.84 6.11 12.52
C GLU A 5 20.38 6.01 12.96
N ILE A 6 19.78 7.15 13.34
CA ILE A 6 18.37 7.22 13.71
C ILE A 6 17.50 6.82 12.52
N PHE A 7 17.79 7.35 11.33
CA PHE A 7 17.08 6.99 10.11
C PHE A 7 17.21 5.51 9.77
N ILE A 8 18.42 4.93 9.82
CA ILE A 8 18.62 3.50 9.54
C ILE A 8 17.87 2.63 10.55
N SER A 9 17.86 3.00 11.82
CA SER A 9 17.08 2.28 12.84
C SER A 9 15.58 2.36 12.54
N ALA A 10 15.08 3.56 12.22
CA ALA A 10 13.69 3.76 11.82
C ALA A 10 13.31 2.94 10.59
N LEU A 11 14.17 2.92 9.58
CA LEU A 11 13.95 2.19 8.34
C LEU A 11 13.88 0.69 8.60
N LYS A 12 14.84 0.12 9.35
CA LYS A 12 14.86 -1.30 9.70
C LYS A 12 13.61 -1.73 10.48
N SER A 13 13.16 -0.91 11.43
CA SER A 13 11.95 -1.20 12.19
C SER A 13 10.67 -1.17 11.35
N ASN A 14 10.69 -0.61 10.14
CA ASN A 14 9.52 -0.42 9.28
C ASN A 14 9.70 -1.02 7.87
N GLU A 15 10.75 -1.82 7.65
CA GLU A 15 11.07 -2.39 6.34
C GLU A 15 9.93 -3.26 5.79
N GLY A 16 9.31 -4.05 6.65
CA GLY A 16 8.15 -4.88 6.29
C GLY A 16 6.98 -4.05 5.77
N ALA A 17 6.69 -2.89 6.38
CA ALA A 17 5.61 -2.01 5.93
C ALA A 17 5.92 -1.41 4.54
N ILE A 18 7.15 -0.95 4.33
CA ILE A 18 7.60 -0.39 3.05
C ILE A 18 7.50 -1.42 1.94
N TYR A 19 7.98 -2.63 2.18
CA TYR A 19 7.97 -3.71 1.19
C TYR A 19 6.54 -4.15 0.85
N LYS A 20 5.67 -4.29 1.86
CA LYS A 20 4.26 -4.62 1.65
C LYS A 20 3.56 -3.56 0.80
N ILE A 21 3.71 -2.28 1.15
CA ILE A 21 3.13 -1.18 0.37
C ILE A 21 3.62 -1.22 -1.07
N ALA A 22 4.92 -1.38 -1.30
CA ALA A 22 5.44 -1.50 -2.66
C ALA A 22 4.81 -2.69 -3.41
N ALA A 23 4.73 -3.87 -2.78
CA ALA A 23 4.16 -5.08 -3.37
C ALA A 23 2.65 -4.98 -3.71
N ILE A 24 1.92 -4.08 -3.06
CA ILE A 24 0.50 -3.80 -3.33
C ILE A 24 0.33 -2.99 -4.63
N TYR A 25 1.33 -2.18 -4.97
CA TYR A 25 1.28 -1.23 -6.07
C TYR A 25 2.10 -1.66 -7.29
N THR A 26 2.81 -2.79 -7.23
CA THR A 26 3.66 -3.30 -8.32
C THR A 26 3.37 -4.76 -8.65
N ASN A 27 3.60 -5.16 -9.90
CA ASN A 27 3.33 -6.53 -10.35
C ASN A 27 4.61 -7.39 -10.45
N THR A 28 5.77 -6.77 -10.68
CA THR A 28 7.05 -7.49 -10.82
C THR A 28 7.95 -7.25 -9.61
N THR A 29 8.91 -8.15 -9.39
CA THR A 29 9.94 -7.95 -8.36
C THR A 29 10.83 -6.75 -8.66
N GLU A 30 11.11 -6.48 -9.94
CA GLU A 30 11.92 -5.35 -10.38
C GLU A 30 11.21 -4.02 -10.06
N ASP A 31 9.97 -3.85 -10.50
CA ASP A 31 9.15 -2.66 -10.20
C ASP A 31 9.04 -2.42 -8.69
N ARG A 32 8.89 -3.52 -7.92
CA ARG A 32 8.81 -3.46 -6.46
C ARG A 32 10.10 -2.94 -5.86
N ASN A 33 11.25 -3.47 -6.28
CA ASN A 33 12.55 -3.05 -5.77
C ASN A 33 12.84 -1.59 -6.13
N ASP A 34 12.47 -1.15 -7.33
CA ASP A 34 12.58 0.25 -7.75
C ASP A 34 11.68 1.16 -6.91
N LEU A 35 10.44 0.74 -6.67
CA LEU A 35 9.52 1.50 -5.84
C LEU A 35 9.98 1.57 -4.38
N VAL A 36 10.52 0.47 -3.81
CA VAL A 36 11.11 0.47 -2.46
C VAL A 36 12.26 1.47 -2.38
N GLN A 37 13.16 1.47 -3.37
CA GLN A 37 14.27 2.43 -3.40
C GLN A 37 13.79 3.88 -3.47
N GLU A 38 12.79 4.17 -4.31
CA GLU A 38 12.20 5.50 -4.39
C GLU A 38 11.52 5.91 -3.07
N ILE A 39 10.81 5.00 -2.40
CA ILE A 39 10.22 5.25 -1.08
C ILE A 39 11.31 5.60 -0.07
N ILE A 40 12.39 4.81 0.01
CA ILE A 40 13.51 5.04 0.92
C ILE A 40 14.17 6.40 0.64
N TYR A 41 14.36 6.74 -0.64
CA TYR A 41 14.93 8.02 -1.04
C TYR A 41 14.06 9.19 -0.57
N GLN A 42 12.74 9.13 -0.78
CA GLN A 42 11.83 10.19 -0.36
C GLN A 42 11.70 10.26 1.17
N LEU A 43 11.74 9.13 1.87
CA LEU A 43 11.81 9.09 3.33
C LEU A 43 13.06 9.81 3.84
N TRP A 44 14.23 9.52 3.27
CA TRP A 44 15.47 10.21 3.66
C TRP A 44 15.40 11.71 3.43
N ARG A 45 14.91 12.12 2.24
CA ARG A 45 14.78 13.52 1.84
C ARG A 45 13.81 14.30 2.75
N SER A 46 12.76 13.65 3.23
CA SER A 46 11.74 14.24 4.10
C SER A 46 11.97 13.98 5.59
N PHE A 47 13.03 13.26 5.98
CA PHE A 47 13.22 12.86 7.36
C PHE A 47 13.31 14.03 8.35
N ASP A 48 13.91 15.15 7.93
CA ASP A 48 14.01 16.35 8.77
C ASP A 48 12.66 17.05 9.00
N SER A 49 11.65 16.77 8.18
CA SER A 49 10.30 17.32 8.36
C SER A 49 9.42 16.44 9.27
N PHE A 50 9.91 15.28 9.70
CA PHE A 50 9.21 14.46 10.67
C PHE A 50 9.23 15.15 12.05
N ASN A 51 8.06 15.62 12.47
CA ASN A 51 7.89 16.46 13.65
C ASN A 51 7.21 15.73 14.84
N GLN A 52 7.17 14.39 14.81
CA GLN A 52 6.59 13.54 15.86
C GLN A 52 5.10 13.81 16.18
N GLN A 53 4.35 14.45 15.28
CA GLN A 53 2.90 14.62 15.43
C GLN A 53 2.11 13.32 15.23
N SER A 54 2.76 12.27 14.72
CA SER A 54 2.22 10.92 14.58
C SER A 54 3.29 9.91 14.98
N ALA A 55 2.90 8.64 15.16
CA ALA A 55 3.88 7.57 15.23
C ALA A 55 4.75 7.56 13.95
N LEU A 56 6.01 7.15 14.12
CA LEU A 56 6.97 7.10 13.01
C LEU A 56 6.51 6.14 11.91
N SER A 57 5.92 5.00 12.27
CA SER A 57 5.32 4.05 11.34
C SER A 57 4.23 4.70 10.49
N THR A 58 3.33 5.47 11.12
CA THR A 58 2.24 6.20 10.44
C THR A 58 2.79 7.19 9.42
N TRP A 59 3.85 7.93 9.79
CA TRP A 59 4.52 8.84 8.87
C TRP A 59 5.17 8.10 7.69
N ILE A 60 5.82 6.97 7.95
CA ILE A 60 6.43 6.12 6.90
C ILE A 60 5.36 5.61 5.94
N TYR A 61 4.23 5.09 6.44
CA TYR A 61 3.10 4.65 5.63
C TYR A 61 2.59 5.77 4.73
N ARG A 62 2.43 6.98 5.28
CA ARG A 62 2.00 8.16 4.52
C ARG A 62 2.94 8.48 3.37
N VAL A 63 4.25 8.53 3.63
CA VAL A 63 5.25 8.80 2.59
C VAL A 63 5.23 7.68 1.54
N ALA A 64 5.28 6.42 1.98
CA ALA A 64 5.29 5.26 1.09
C ALA A 64 4.08 5.24 0.15
N LEU A 65 2.87 5.42 0.70
CA LEU A 65 1.62 5.41 -0.06
C LEU A 65 1.56 6.57 -1.07
N ASN A 66 1.96 7.77 -0.68
CA ASN A 66 2.01 8.93 -1.58
C ASN A 66 2.99 8.72 -2.74
N VAL A 67 4.16 8.16 -2.46
CA VAL A 67 5.17 7.83 -3.47
C VAL A 67 4.63 6.78 -4.45
N SER A 68 4.05 5.68 -3.94
CA SER A 68 3.48 4.62 -4.78
C SER A 68 2.37 5.12 -5.70
N ILE A 69 1.43 5.92 -5.17
CA ILE A 69 0.34 6.49 -5.98
C ILE A 69 0.90 7.45 -7.04
N THR A 70 1.86 8.30 -6.67
CA THR A 70 2.47 9.26 -7.59
C THR A 70 3.20 8.56 -8.73
N GLN A 71 3.99 7.53 -8.42
CA GLN A 71 4.76 6.78 -9.41
C GLN A 71 3.83 6.08 -10.41
N LEU A 72 2.78 5.42 -9.94
CA LEU A 72 1.81 4.76 -10.80
C LEU A 72 1.03 5.71 -11.70
N ASN A 73 0.67 6.90 -11.21
CA ASN A 73 0.02 7.91 -12.04
C ASN A 73 0.95 8.44 -13.14
N LYS A 74 2.25 8.60 -12.84
CA LYS A 74 3.26 8.99 -13.86
C LYS A 74 3.45 7.92 -14.93
N THR A 75 3.47 6.64 -14.55
CA THR A 75 3.61 5.52 -15.49
C THR A 75 2.37 5.40 -16.38
N LYS A 76 1.15 5.57 -15.84
CA LYS A 76 -0.09 5.60 -16.64
C LYS A 76 -0.12 6.74 -17.67
N SER A 77 0.53 7.87 -17.37
CA SER A 77 0.65 8.99 -18.32
C SER A 77 1.71 8.74 -19.41
N ARG A 78 2.61 7.76 -19.26
CA ARG A 78 3.73 7.51 -20.17
C ARG A 78 3.52 6.35 -21.15
N PHE A 79 2.51 5.50 -20.96
CA PHE A 79 2.32 4.30 -21.77
C PHE A 79 0.91 4.17 -22.36
N THR A 80 0.84 4.19 -23.69
CA THR A 80 -0.26 3.60 -24.48
C THR A 80 -0.20 2.08 -24.30
N THR A 81 -1.35 1.50 -23.95
CA THR A 81 -1.54 0.12 -23.49
C THR A 81 -0.92 -0.93 -24.43
N VAL A 82 -0.01 -1.76 -23.90
CA VAL A 82 0.27 -3.09 -24.43
C VAL A 82 -0.45 -4.10 -23.52
N PRO A 83 -1.21 -5.07 -24.05
CA PRO A 83 -1.88 -6.07 -23.22
C PRO A 83 -0.82 -6.88 -22.46
N PHE A 84 -0.90 -6.84 -21.13
CA PHE A 84 0.03 -7.54 -20.23
C PHE A 84 -0.70 -8.73 -19.60
N GLU A 85 -0.11 -9.92 -19.72
CA GLU A 85 -0.58 -11.11 -19.00
C GLU A 85 -0.31 -10.95 -17.50
N PRO A 86 -1.29 -11.20 -16.63
CA PRO A 86 -1.14 -10.98 -15.19
C PRO A 86 -0.17 -12.01 -14.59
N GLY A 87 1.08 -11.59 -14.37
CA GLY A 87 2.01 -12.27 -13.48
C GLY A 87 1.50 -12.22 -12.05
N LEU A 88 0.90 -13.32 -11.60
CA LEU A 88 0.51 -13.56 -10.21
C LEU A 88 1.74 -13.47 -9.31
N LEU A 89 1.67 -12.60 -8.30
CA LEU A 89 2.69 -12.50 -7.26
C LEU A 89 2.58 -13.75 -6.37
N ASN A 90 3.35 -14.80 -6.69
CA ASN A 90 3.53 -15.97 -5.84
C ASN A 90 4.28 -15.58 -4.56
N LEU A 91 3.55 -15.44 -3.47
CA LEU A 91 4.07 -15.52 -2.11
C LEU A 91 3.93 -16.99 -1.66
N HIS A 92 4.98 -17.53 -1.06
CA HIS A 92 5.26 -18.97 -0.90
C HIS A 92 4.28 -19.73 0.03
N ASP A 93 3.97 -20.98 -0.38
CA ASP A 93 3.29 -22.13 0.24
C ASP A 93 2.98 -22.18 1.76
N SER A 94 1.69 -22.40 2.09
CA SER A 94 1.15 -23.67 2.67
C SER A 94 -0.24 -23.47 3.36
N ASN A 95 -1.37 -23.58 2.63
CA ASN A 95 -2.66 -24.20 3.07
C ASN A 95 -3.73 -24.08 1.96
N SER A 96 -4.28 -25.19 1.46
CA SER A 96 -4.94 -25.29 0.15
C SER A 96 -6.37 -24.72 0.01
N GLY A 97 -7.03 -24.28 1.10
CA GLY A 97 -8.36 -23.66 1.02
C GLY A 97 -8.41 -22.17 1.38
N GLU A 98 -7.50 -21.71 2.25
CA GLU A 98 -7.42 -20.30 2.63
C GLU A 98 -6.64 -19.48 1.59
N GLU A 99 -5.64 -20.09 0.95
CA GLU A 99 -4.82 -19.44 -0.07
C GLU A 99 -5.65 -19.08 -1.31
N GLU A 100 -6.53 -19.97 -1.80
CA GLU A 100 -7.42 -19.66 -2.93
C GLU A 100 -8.36 -18.49 -2.61
N ARG A 101 -8.89 -18.44 -1.38
CA ARG A 101 -9.73 -17.33 -0.92
C ARG A 101 -8.92 -16.03 -0.85
N TRP A 102 -7.66 -16.11 -0.42
CA TRP A 102 -6.78 -14.95 -0.36
C TRP A 102 -6.41 -14.43 -1.74
N GLN A 103 -6.08 -15.32 -2.68
CA GLN A 103 -5.79 -14.97 -4.06
C GLN A 103 -7.00 -14.36 -4.76
N LEU A 104 -8.19 -14.90 -4.52
CA LEU A 104 -9.44 -14.33 -5.03
C LEU A 104 -9.69 -12.92 -4.48
N LEU A 105 -9.52 -12.72 -3.17
CA LEU A 105 -9.67 -11.41 -2.54
C LEU A 105 -8.63 -10.41 -3.06
N ARG A 106 -7.37 -10.84 -3.23
CA ARG A 106 -6.30 -10.03 -3.83
C ARG A 106 -6.67 -9.56 -5.23
N LYS A 107 -7.16 -10.45 -6.09
CA LYS A 107 -7.62 -10.13 -7.45
C LYS A 107 -8.70 -9.05 -7.46
N HIS A 108 -9.61 -9.06 -6.48
CA HIS A 108 -10.64 -8.02 -6.35
C HIS A 108 -10.09 -6.70 -5.80
N ILE A 109 -9.16 -6.76 -4.83
CA ILE A 109 -8.46 -5.57 -4.33
C ILE A 109 -7.67 -4.88 -5.46
N ASP A 110 -7.11 -5.63 -6.41
CA ASP A 110 -6.41 -5.07 -7.57
C ASP A 110 -7.32 -4.29 -8.54
N GLN A 111 -8.63 -4.53 -8.50
CA GLN A 111 -9.63 -3.78 -9.28
C GLN A 111 -10.07 -2.48 -8.58
N LEU A 112 -9.67 -2.26 -7.33
CA LEU A 112 -9.91 -1.00 -6.64
C LEU A 112 -9.02 0.10 -7.23
N ASN A 113 -9.47 1.35 -7.13
CA ASN A 113 -8.57 2.44 -7.46
C ASN A 113 -7.42 2.53 -6.42
N LEU A 114 -6.33 3.20 -6.77
CA LEU A 114 -5.12 3.23 -5.96
C LEU A 114 -5.35 3.74 -4.52
N PHE A 115 -6.30 4.66 -4.38
CA PHE A 115 -6.67 5.25 -3.10
C PHE A 115 -7.52 4.30 -2.25
N GLU A 116 -8.54 3.67 -2.84
CA GLU A 116 -9.35 2.62 -2.20
C GLU A 116 -8.49 1.44 -1.74
N LYS A 117 -7.54 1.02 -2.58
CA LYS A 117 -6.56 -0.03 -2.29
C LYS A 117 -5.71 0.32 -1.06
N GLY A 118 -5.23 1.56 -0.97
CA GLY A 118 -4.49 2.04 0.21
C GLY A 118 -5.31 1.96 1.50
N ILE A 119 -6.56 2.44 1.47
CA ILE A 119 -7.45 2.43 2.64
C ILE A 119 -7.73 1.00 3.13
N ILE A 120 -8.08 0.08 2.21
CA ILE A 120 -8.45 -1.29 2.63
C ILE A 120 -7.26 -2.07 3.16
N ILE A 121 -6.06 -1.88 2.60
CA ILE A 121 -4.85 -2.54 3.09
C ILE A 121 -4.54 -2.07 4.51
N LEU A 122 -4.55 -0.77 4.77
CA LEU A 122 -4.26 -0.26 6.10
C LEU A 122 -5.25 -0.82 7.13
N TYR A 123 -6.54 -0.91 6.76
CA TYR A 123 -7.55 -1.56 7.61
C TYR A 123 -7.28 -3.05 7.85
N LEU A 124 -6.80 -3.78 6.84
CA LEU A 124 -6.40 -5.20 6.98
C LEU A 124 -5.11 -5.37 7.80
N GLU A 125 -4.30 -4.33 7.96
CA GLU A 125 -3.15 -4.29 8.87
C GLU A 125 -3.53 -3.77 10.28
N ASP A 126 -4.80 -3.91 10.66
CA ASP A 126 -5.37 -3.53 11.96
C ASP A 126 -5.17 -2.04 12.32
N LYS A 127 -5.04 -1.17 11.32
CA LYS A 127 -4.96 0.27 11.54
C LYS A 127 -6.33 0.84 11.91
N GLY A 128 -6.35 1.62 12.99
CA GLY A 128 -7.53 2.37 13.44
C GLY A 128 -7.96 3.44 12.43
N TYR A 129 -9.21 3.91 12.51
CA TYR A 129 -9.75 4.84 11.52
C TYR A 129 -9.05 6.20 11.56
N GLU A 130 -8.63 6.62 12.74
CA GLU A 130 -7.81 7.80 13.01
C GLU A 130 -6.44 7.68 12.34
N GLU A 131 -5.76 6.54 12.53
CA GLU A 131 -4.44 6.32 11.92
C GLU A 131 -4.54 6.25 10.39
N ILE A 132 -5.58 5.60 9.86
CA ILE A 132 -5.85 5.58 8.41
C ILE A 132 -6.09 7.00 7.91
N ALA A 133 -6.91 7.79 8.59
CA ALA A 133 -7.20 9.18 8.24
C ALA A 133 -5.90 10.01 8.15
N ASP A 134 -5.01 9.86 9.12
CA ASP A 134 -3.72 10.55 9.17
C ASP A 134 -2.76 10.10 8.05
N ILE A 135 -2.80 8.81 7.69
CA ILE A 135 -1.97 8.24 6.62
C ILE A 135 -2.45 8.72 5.25
N VAL A 136 -3.75 8.63 4.97
CA VAL A 136 -4.31 8.93 3.64
C VAL A 136 -4.75 10.39 3.46
N GLY A 137 -4.76 11.20 4.52
CA GLY A 137 -5.02 12.63 4.46
C GLY A 137 -6.50 13.00 4.26
N ILE A 138 -7.42 12.26 4.88
CA ILE A 138 -8.88 12.55 4.85
C ILE A 138 -9.45 12.53 6.27
N SER A 139 -10.69 12.98 6.47
CA SER A 139 -11.33 12.90 7.78
C SER A 139 -11.68 11.46 8.19
N VAL A 140 -11.67 11.17 9.49
CA VAL A 140 -12.06 9.87 10.09
C VAL A 140 -13.45 9.41 9.62
N SER A 141 -14.41 10.34 9.56
CA SER A 141 -15.76 10.05 9.04
C SER A 141 -15.74 9.63 7.56
N ASN A 142 -14.87 10.24 6.75
CA ASN A 142 -14.69 9.89 5.35
C ASN A 142 -14.02 8.51 5.21
N VAL A 143 -13.07 8.16 6.09
CA VAL A 143 -12.50 6.79 6.16
C VAL A 143 -13.61 5.77 6.37
N GLY A 144 -14.47 5.95 7.37
CA GLY A 144 -15.56 5.01 7.66
C GLY A 144 -16.52 4.83 6.48
N THR A 145 -16.92 5.95 5.86
CA THR A 145 -17.83 5.92 4.70
C THR A 145 -17.17 5.24 3.50
N ARG A 146 -15.89 5.51 3.24
CA ARG A 146 -15.13 4.86 2.16
C ARG A 146 -14.92 3.38 2.40
N LEU A 147 -14.52 2.98 3.60
CA LEU A 147 -14.38 1.56 3.97
C LEU A 147 -15.70 0.80 3.77
N SER A 148 -16.83 1.39 4.18
CA SER A 148 -18.14 0.78 3.93
C SER A 148 -18.40 0.56 2.44
N ARG A 149 -18.12 1.57 1.60
CA ARG A 149 -18.29 1.46 0.13
C ARG A 149 -17.32 0.46 -0.49
N ILE A 150 -16.06 0.43 -0.04
CA ILE A 150 -15.05 -0.53 -0.53
C ILE A 150 -15.48 -1.96 -0.19
N ARG A 151 -15.91 -2.22 1.04
CA ARG A 151 -16.41 -3.55 1.45
C ARG A 151 -17.62 -3.98 0.63
N GLU A 152 -18.55 -3.07 0.37
CA GLU A 152 -19.72 -3.38 -0.46
C GLU A 152 -19.32 -3.68 -1.91
N LYS A 153 -18.38 -2.92 -2.48
CA LYS A 153 -17.82 -3.17 -3.82
C LYS A 153 -17.15 -4.54 -3.91
N LEU A 154 -16.30 -4.89 -2.95
CA LEU A 154 -15.66 -6.21 -2.88
C LEU A 154 -16.69 -7.33 -2.75
N LYS A 155 -17.70 -7.17 -1.88
CA LYS A 155 -18.79 -8.14 -1.70
C LYS A 155 -19.58 -8.36 -3.00
N GLN A 156 -19.89 -7.30 -3.74
CA GLN A 156 -20.59 -7.40 -5.02
C GLN A 156 -19.73 -8.06 -6.10
N GLN A 157 -18.43 -7.79 -6.12
CA GLN A 157 -17.49 -8.43 -7.06
C GLN A 157 -17.37 -9.94 -6.80
N ILE A 158 -17.27 -10.35 -5.54
CA ILE A 158 -17.20 -11.76 -5.14
C ILE A 158 -18.51 -12.48 -5.46
N LYS A 159 -19.66 -11.86 -5.15
CA LYS A 159 -20.99 -12.46 -5.44
C LYS A 159 -21.27 -12.67 -6.93
N LYS A 160 -20.66 -11.88 -7.83
CA LYS A 160 -20.83 -12.05 -9.28
C LYS A 160 -20.05 -13.23 -9.86
N GLN A 161 -19.14 -13.83 -9.09
CA GLN A 161 -18.29 -14.94 -9.53
C GLN A 161 -18.67 -16.30 -8.91
N LEU A 162 -19.64 -16.31 -7.98
CA LEU A 162 -20.30 -17.50 -7.46
C LEU A 162 -21.59 -17.74 -8.25
#